data_AF-A0A2T2SSA9-F1
#
_entry.id   AF-A0A2T2SSA9-F1
#
_cell.length_a   1.000
_cell.length_b   1.000
_cell.length_c   1.000
_cell.angle_alpha   90.00
_cell.angle_beta   90.00
_cell.angle_gamma   90.00
#
_symmetry.space_group_name_H-M   'P 1'
#
loop_
_entity.id
_entity.type
_entity.pdbx_description
1 polymer ?
#
loop_
_entity_poly.entity_id
_entity_poly.type
_entity_poly.pdbx_seq_one_letter_code
_entity_poly.pdbx_strand_id
1 'polypeptide(L)'
;MGLSMLSTVDALAERRLAMGRMPVTGLVRTHSLTGPISDSGAGATAMATGFKTTNYTIGMTPDGRERLSILEAAARGGRADVLLGGGQPPVFTDSLRRVARQQGFAVDSSLKALARAPARPSGSAARWLGLFPEREGRFDEMHGPPLARMVEAAIRRLHRQPGGGFFLVAEQEGTDAAGHANRLDDTRRYVRELDRAVERAIRFAARAGSTLVVVTADHDTGGLHITEGKYETGRVTARWTNFGHTAAWVPLMAYGPGAQQFTGIRENTDLPVTMARLLGLEDFLGGGRQTTVAPGARAPQGHDTRPVACAPGDWRR
;
A
#
# COMPACT_ATOMS: atom_id res chain seq x y z
N MET A 1 1.54 -8.02 4.82
CA MET A 1 2.23 -9.21 4.24
C MET A 1 3.67 -9.31 4.75
N GLY A 2 3.91 -10.00 5.87
CA GLY A 2 5.29 -10.18 6.38
C GLY A 2 6.10 -11.25 5.65
N LEU A 3 7.38 -11.36 6.02
CA LEU A 3 8.35 -12.22 5.33
C LEU A 3 8.00 -13.71 5.41
N SER A 4 7.47 -14.15 6.55
CA SER A 4 7.10 -15.55 6.75
C SER A 4 5.84 -15.92 5.97
N MET A 5 4.88 -15.00 5.82
CA MET A 5 3.76 -15.15 4.90
C MET A 5 4.24 -15.33 3.46
N LEU A 6 5.16 -14.49 3.00
CA LEU A 6 5.75 -14.61 1.66
C LEU A 6 6.49 -15.94 1.48
N SER A 7 7.33 -16.32 2.44
CA SER A 7 8.11 -17.57 2.42
C SER A 7 7.20 -18.80 2.41
N THR A 8 6.10 -18.75 3.16
CA THR A 8 5.10 -19.82 3.20
C THR A 8 4.47 -20.04 1.84
N VAL A 9 4.09 -18.95 1.16
CA VAL A 9 3.45 -19.02 -0.15
C VAL A 9 4.43 -19.41 -1.25
N ASP A 10 5.69 -18.95 -1.18
CA ASP A 10 6.75 -19.35 -2.12
C ASP A 10 7.10 -20.84 -1.98
N ALA A 11 7.18 -21.37 -0.76
CA ALA A 11 7.39 -22.81 -0.52
C ALA A 11 6.25 -23.68 -1.08
N LEU A 12 5.03 -23.14 -1.14
CA LEU A 12 3.84 -23.76 -1.73
C LEU A 12 3.62 -23.39 -3.21
N ALA A 13 4.60 -22.73 -3.84
CA ALA A 13 4.51 -22.29 -5.21
C ALA A 13 5.13 -23.29 -6.19
N GLU A 14 4.37 -23.64 -7.23
CA GLU A 14 4.87 -24.45 -8.38
C GLU A 14 5.94 -23.68 -9.18
N ARG A 15 5.91 -22.35 -9.10
CA ARG A 15 6.85 -21.45 -9.75
C ARG A 15 7.19 -20.32 -8.79
N ARG A 16 8.47 -19.99 -8.67
CA ARG A 16 8.96 -18.85 -7.88
C ARG A 16 8.12 -17.60 -8.14
N LEU A 17 7.75 -16.90 -7.08
CA LEU A 17 6.99 -15.65 -7.18
C LEU A 17 7.76 -14.60 -8.01
N ALA A 18 7.06 -13.76 -8.77
CA ALA A 18 7.65 -12.67 -9.54
C ALA A 18 8.37 -11.65 -8.63
N MET A 19 7.77 -11.32 -7.47
CA MET A 19 8.41 -10.44 -6.48
C MET A 19 9.71 -11.05 -5.92
N GLY A 20 9.76 -12.37 -5.74
CA GLY A 20 10.95 -13.12 -5.29
C GLY A 20 12.07 -13.23 -6.33
N ARG A 21 11.92 -12.61 -7.51
CA ARG A 21 12.94 -12.51 -8.57
C ARG A 21 13.44 -11.08 -8.77
N MET A 22 12.95 -10.11 -7.99
CA MET A 22 13.43 -8.74 -8.06
C MET A 22 14.90 -8.71 -7.60
N PRO A 23 15.78 -7.96 -8.29
CA PRO A 23 17.23 -8.03 -8.08
C PRO A 23 17.70 -7.36 -6.78
N VAL A 24 16.88 -6.51 -6.17
CA VAL A 24 17.21 -5.83 -4.92
C VAL A 24 16.24 -6.24 -3.82
N THR A 25 16.80 -6.61 -2.68
CA THR A 25 16.06 -7.01 -1.48
C THR A 25 16.56 -6.25 -0.24
N GLY A 26 15.65 -6.07 0.71
CA GLY A 26 15.88 -5.49 2.02
C GLY A 26 14.75 -5.85 2.98
N LEU A 27 14.73 -5.20 4.15
CA LEU A 27 13.69 -5.35 5.17
C LEU A 27 13.25 -3.97 5.66
N VAL A 28 12.00 -3.85 6.11
CA VAL A 28 11.46 -2.59 6.65
C VAL A 28 10.99 -2.79 8.10
N ARG A 29 11.33 -1.83 8.96
CA ARG A 29 10.76 -1.66 10.29
C ARG A 29 9.53 -0.77 10.21
N THR A 30 8.44 -1.25 10.80
CA THR A 30 7.12 -0.66 10.60
C THR A 30 6.48 -0.11 11.87
N HIS A 31 7.20 -0.09 12.99
CA HIS A 31 6.68 0.41 14.27
C HIS A 31 6.04 1.80 14.15
N SER A 32 5.11 2.12 15.05
CA SER A 32 4.46 3.44 15.13
C SER A 32 4.95 4.21 16.36
N LEU A 33 4.38 5.39 16.61
CA LEU A 33 4.61 6.14 17.86
C LEU A 33 3.85 5.56 19.05
N THR A 34 2.87 4.69 18.81
CA THR A 34 2.14 3.98 19.87
C THR A 34 2.95 2.81 20.41
N GLY A 35 3.77 2.16 19.58
CA GLY A 35 4.59 1.05 20.01
C GLY A 35 5.20 0.24 18.87
N PRO A 36 5.77 -0.95 19.18
CA PRO A 36 6.46 -1.79 18.20
C PRO A 36 5.53 -2.40 17.14
N ILE A 37 4.22 -2.45 17.40
CA ILE A 37 3.20 -3.00 16.50
C ILE A 37 2.36 -1.84 15.94
N SER A 38 2.44 -1.62 14.63
CA SER A 38 1.66 -0.60 13.92
C SER A 38 0.33 -1.17 13.42
N ASP A 39 -0.66 -0.31 13.25
CA ASP A 39 -1.81 -0.57 12.38
C ASP A 39 -1.54 -0.10 10.94
N SER A 40 -2.45 -0.42 10.02
CA SER A 40 -2.36 0.00 8.62
C SER A 40 -2.39 1.52 8.45
N GLY A 41 -3.16 2.23 9.28
CA GLY A 41 -3.24 3.70 9.23
C GLY A 41 -1.88 4.36 9.50
N ALA A 42 -1.23 4.01 10.61
CA ALA A 42 0.08 4.55 10.94
C ALA A 42 1.18 4.05 10.00
N GLY A 43 1.13 2.78 9.59
CA GLY A 43 2.09 2.17 8.67
C GLY A 43 2.07 2.85 7.30
N ALA A 44 0.87 3.01 6.72
CA ALA A 44 0.66 3.69 5.45
C ALA A 44 1.02 5.19 5.56
N THR A 45 0.68 5.86 6.66
CA THR A 45 1.06 7.27 6.89
C THR A 45 2.56 7.45 6.86
N ALA A 46 3.32 6.58 7.54
CA ALA A 46 4.78 6.64 7.52
C ALA A 46 5.36 6.44 6.12
N MET A 47 4.81 5.48 5.36
CA MET A 47 5.23 5.20 3.98
C MET A 47 4.80 6.26 2.97
N ALA A 48 3.76 7.02 3.27
CA ALA A 48 3.28 8.09 2.42
C ALA A 48 3.97 9.43 2.70
N THR A 49 4.27 9.72 3.96
CA THR A 49 4.67 11.07 4.41
C THR A 49 6.13 11.16 4.84
N GLY A 50 6.76 10.04 5.18
CA GLY A 50 8.10 10.02 5.78
C GLY A 50 8.11 10.34 7.28
N PHE A 51 6.95 10.34 7.95
CA PHE A 51 6.85 10.61 9.38
C PHE A 51 6.07 9.52 10.10
N LYS A 52 6.59 9.10 11.26
CA LYS A 52 5.85 8.22 12.16
C LYS A 52 4.65 8.98 12.74
N THR A 53 3.58 8.23 12.99
CA THR A 53 2.38 8.72 13.68
C THR A 53 1.88 7.66 14.67
N THR A 54 0.82 7.97 15.42
CA THR A 54 0.14 7.05 16.33
C THR A 54 -0.80 6.11 15.56
N ASN A 55 -1.08 4.92 16.12
CA ASN A 55 -2.04 4.00 15.52
C ASN A 55 -3.40 4.68 15.30
N TYR A 56 -4.15 4.23 14.28
CA TYR A 56 -5.45 4.77 13.87
C TYR A 56 -5.40 6.20 13.29
N THR A 57 -4.21 6.71 12.97
CA THR A 57 -4.02 8.03 12.37
C THR A 57 -3.67 7.90 10.88
N ILE A 58 -4.32 8.69 10.04
CA ILE A 58 -4.10 8.70 8.59
C ILE A 58 -3.64 10.09 8.14
N GLY A 59 -2.45 10.20 7.54
CA GLY A 59 -1.98 11.42 6.87
C GLY A 59 -1.66 12.60 7.79
N MET A 60 -1.61 12.39 9.11
CA MET A 60 -1.44 13.45 10.09
C MET A 60 -0.41 13.07 11.16
N THR A 61 0.20 14.09 11.77
CA THR A 61 0.97 13.96 13.00
C THR A 61 0.05 13.76 14.21
N PRO A 62 0.58 13.30 15.37
CA PRO A 62 -0.24 13.06 16.57
C PRO A 62 -0.99 14.29 17.10
N ASP A 63 -0.51 15.50 16.78
CA ASP A 63 -1.17 16.76 17.12
C ASP A 63 -2.19 17.24 16.06
N GLY A 64 -2.53 16.38 15.09
CA GLY A 64 -3.58 16.61 14.11
C GLY A 64 -3.16 17.49 12.91
N ARG A 65 -1.86 17.72 12.70
CA ARG A 65 -1.40 18.47 11.51
C ARG A 65 -1.24 17.54 10.31
N GLU A 66 -1.87 17.92 9.20
CA GLU A 66 -1.75 17.22 7.93
C GLU A 66 -0.31 17.21 7.41
N ARG A 67 0.07 16.11 6.75
CA ARG A 67 1.38 15.93 6.14
C ARG A 67 1.22 15.65 4.66
N LEU A 68 1.97 16.39 3.84
CA LEU A 68 2.06 16.14 2.41
C LEU A 68 2.55 14.70 2.17
N SER A 69 1.74 13.92 1.48
CA SER A 69 2.10 12.59 1.01
C SER A 69 2.90 12.66 -0.29
N ILE A 70 3.69 11.62 -0.55
CA ILE A 70 4.41 11.49 -1.82
C ILE A 70 3.46 11.39 -3.02
N LEU A 71 2.26 10.82 -2.83
CA LEU A 71 1.24 10.78 -3.88
C LEU A 71 0.77 12.20 -4.24
N GLU A 72 0.52 13.05 -3.24
CA GLU A 72 0.14 14.45 -3.46
C GLU A 72 1.27 15.24 -4.11
N ALA A 73 2.50 15.04 -3.66
CA ALA A 73 3.68 15.67 -4.25
C ALA A 73 3.90 15.23 -5.71
N ALA A 74 3.65 13.97 -6.03
CA ALA A 74 3.76 13.44 -7.40
C ALA A 74 2.56 13.84 -8.30
N ALA A 75 1.41 14.17 -7.71
CA ALA A 75 0.21 14.52 -8.44
C ALA A 75 0.22 15.99 -8.89
N ARG A 76 0.03 16.22 -10.21
CA ARG A 76 -0.10 17.58 -10.76
C ARG A 76 -1.36 18.27 -10.21
N GLY A 77 -1.16 19.22 -9.31
CA GLY A 77 -2.25 19.90 -8.60
C GLY A 77 -2.81 19.12 -7.40
N GLY A 78 -2.03 18.18 -6.84
CA GLY A 78 -2.33 17.51 -5.57
C GLY A 78 -3.50 16.52 -5.59
N ARG A 79 -3.88 15.99 -6.78
CA ARG A 79 -5.05 15.08 -6.89
C ARG A 79 -4.77 13.89 -7.80
N ALA A 80 -5.12 12.69 -7.34
CA ALA A 80 -4.97 11.46 -8.10
C ALA A 80 -5.81 11.47 -9.40
N ASP A 81 -5.23 10.97 -10.49
CA ASP A 81 -5.93 10.85 -11.78
C ASP A 81 -6.79 9.58 -11.88
N VAL A 82 -6.45 8.54 -11.12
CA VAL A 82 -7.10 7.23 -11.13
C VAL A 82 -7.17 6.69 -9.70
N LEU A 83 -8.37 6.37 -9.24
CA LEU A 83 -8.66 5.66 -8.00
C LEU A 83 -9.50 4.43 -8.36
N LEU A 84 -9.07 3.23 -7.97
CA LEU A 84 -9.75 1.96 -8.25
C LEU A 84 -9.85 1.15 -6.96
N GLY A 85 -11.07 0.82 -6.55
CA GLY A 85 -11.32 0.07 -5.31
C GLY A 85 -12.82 -0.21 -5.15
N GLY A 86 -13.25 -0.58 -3.94
CA GLY A 86 -14.69 -0.68 -3.64
C GLY A 86 -15.16 0.40 -2.68
N GLY A 87 -15.75 0.02 -1.55
CA GLY A 87 -16.32 0.96 -0.59
C GLY A 87 -17.68 1.53 -1.00
N GLN A 88 -18.41 0.86 -1.89
CA GLN A 88 -19.79 1.21 -2.24
C GLN A 88 -20.79 0.21 -1.66
N PRO A 89 -21.96 0.66 -1.18
CA PRO A 89 -22.32 2.04 -0.80
C PRO A 89 -21.74 2.61 0.52
N PRO A 90 -21.17 1.85 1.49
CA PRO A 90 -20.92 2.38 2.84
C PRO A 90 -20.02 3.62 2.90
N VAL A 91 -19.00 3.70 2.05
CA VAL A 91 -18.07 4.85 2.01
C VAL A 91 -18.51 5.83 0.94
N PHE A 92 -18.60 5.39 -0.31
CA PHE A 92 -19.02 6.24 -1.43
C PHE A 92 -20.54 6.22 -1.57
N THR A 93 -21.20 7.02 -0.72
CA THR A 93 -22.63 7.32 -0.83
C THR A 93 -22.96 8.03 -2.15
N ASP A 94 -24.24 8.10 -2.51
CA ASP A 94 -24.67 8.85 -3.70
C ASP A 94 -24.26 10.33 -3.66
N SER A 95 -24.22 10.92 -2.46
CA SER A 95 -23.74 12.29 -2.27
C SER A 95 -22.27 12.42 -2.65
N LEU A 96 -21.41 11.53 -2.15
CA LEU A 96 -19.98 11.55 -2.47
C LEU A 96 -19.70 11.24 -3.93
N ARG A 97 -20.49 10.36 -4.57
CA ARG A 97 -20.39 10.12 -6.02
C ARG A 97 -20.78 11.36 -6.83
N ARG A 98 -21.79 12.12 -6.40
CA ARG A 98 -22.16 13.40 -7.03
C ARG A 98 -21.02 14.42 -6.88
N VAL A 99 -20.44 14.54 -5.69
CA VAL A 99 -19.28 15.42 -5.45
C VAL A 99 -18.09 14.99 -6.33
N ALA A 100 -17.78 13.70 -6.42
CA ALA A 100 -16.71 13.21 -7.28
C ALA A 100 -16.93 13.61 -8.75
N ARG A 101 -18.16 13.48 -9.27
CA ARG A 101 -18.51 13.92 -10.63
C ARG A 101 -18.33 15.43 -10.81
N GLN A 102 -18.77 16.23 -9.82
CA GLN A 102 -18.55 17.70 -9.83
C GLN A 102 -17.06 18.06 -9.80
N GLN A 103 -16.21 17.24 -9.17
CA GLN A 103 -14.76 17.39 -9.16
C GLN A 103 -14.06 16.81 -10.40
N GLY A 104 -14.83 16.42 -11.43
CA GLY A 104 -14.33 15.95 -12.72
C GLY A 104 -13.90 14.48 -12.74
N PHE A 105 -14.42 13.66 -11.82
CA PHE A 105 -14.26 12.20 -11.89
C PHE A 105 -15.38 11.56 -12.73
N ALA A 106 -15.01 10.70 -13.66
CA ALA A 106 -15.90 9.66 -14.13
C ALA A 106 -16.02 8.59 -13.02
N VAL A 107 -17.26 8.29 -12.62
CA VAL A 107 -17.56 7.32 -11.56
C VAL A 107 -18.26 6.11 -12.18
N ASP A 108 -17.58 4.96 -12.19
CA ASP A 108 -17.97 3.76 -12.93
C ASP A 108 -17.36 2.50 -12.27
N SER A 109 -17.83 1.30 -12.61
CA SER A 109 -17.36 0.01 -12.08
C SER A 109 -16.76 -0.91 -13.16
N SER A 110 -16.35 -0.35 -14.31
CA SER A 110 -15.89 -1.07 -15.49
C SER A 110 -14.47 -0.69 -15.91
N LEU A 111 -13.54 -1.65 -15.79
CA LEU A 111 -12.20 -1.51 -16.36
C LEU A 111 -12.21 -1.35 -17.89
N LYS A 112 -13.24 -1.87 -18.56
CA LYS A 112 -13.40 -1.70 -20.02
C LYS A 112 -13.73 -0.26 -20.37
N ALA A 113 -14.58 0.39 -19.57
CA ALA A 113 -14.89 1.81 -19.73
C ALA A 113 -13.65 2.67 -19.48
N LEU A 114 -12.91 2.40 -18.40
CA LEU A 114 -11.61 3.05 -18.10
C LEU A 114 -10.61 2.94 -19.27
N ALA A 115 -10.48 1.75 -19.85
CA ALA A 115 -9.54 1.51 -20.95
C ALA A 115 -9.88 2.31 -22.21
N ARG A 116 -11.18 2.44 -22.52
CA ARG A 116 -11.70 3.15 -23.69
C ARG A 116 -11.79 4.67 -23.52
N ALA A 117 -11.76 5.16 -22.29
CA ALA A 117 -11.80 6.59 -22.01
C ALA A 117 -10.64 7.32 -22.74
N PRO A 118 -10.91 8.45 -23.42
CA PRO A 118 -9.90 9.18 -24.17
C PRO A 118 -8.76 9.67 -23.27
N ALA A 119 -7.54 9.68 -23.80
CA ALA A 119 -6.41 10.39 -23.20
C ALA A 119 -6.68 11.91 -23.25
N ARG A 120 -6.35 12.67 -22.20
CA ARG A 120 -6.72 14.09 -22.09
C ARG A 120 -5.95 14.94 -23.11
N PRO A 121 -6.60 15.79 -23.92
CA PRO A 121 -6.04 17.07 -24.35
C PRO A 121 -6.02 18.03 -23.15
N SER A 122 -5.17 19.06 -23.18
CA SER A 122 -5.07 20.06 -22.11
C SER A 122 -6.42 20.75 -21.82
N GLY A 123 -7.08 20.38 -20.73
CA GLY A 123 -8.39 20.92 -20.34
C GLY A 123 -9.21 19.96 -19.48
N SER A 124 -9.24 20.21 -18.18
CA SER A 124 -10.29 19.84 -17.19
C SER A 124 -11.35 18.74 -17.50
N ALA A 125 -10.97 17.46 -17.65
CA ALA A 125 -11.63 16.21 -17.15
C ALA A 125 -11.37 15.01 -18.10
N ALA A 126 -11.35 13.73 -17.69
CA ALA A 126 -11.87 13.15 -16.46
C ALA A 126 -10.84 12.28 -15.74
N ARG A 127 -10.67 12.57 -14.45
CA ARG A 127 -10.10 11.63 -13.49
C ARG A 127 -11.02 10.41 -13.40
N TRP A 128 -10.56 9.29 -12.89
CA TRP A 128 -11.38 8.08 -12.80
C TRP A 128 -11.52 7.60 -11.37
N LEU A 129 -12.76 7.38 -10.96
CA LEU A 129 -13.12 6.78 -9.68
C LEU A 129 -13.86 5.47 -9.99
N GLY A 130 -13.08 4.40 -10.03
CA GLY A 130 -13.52 3.04 -10.25
C GLY A 130 -13.99 2.43 -8.94
N LEU A 131 -15.30 2.22 -8.80
CA LEU A 131 -15.89 1.73 -7.57
C LEU A 131 -16.61 0.41 -7.85
N PHE A 132 -15.99 -0.68 -7.42
CA PHE A 132 -16.41 -2.03 -7.73
C PHE A 132 -17.19 -2.66 -6.58
N PRO A 133 -18.14 -3.57 -6.88
CA PRO A 133 -18.83 -4.34 -5.85
C PRO A 133 -17.88 -5.34 -5.18
N GLU A 134 -18.31 -5.87 -4.04
CA GLU A 134 -17.73 -7.03 -3.38
C GLU A 134 -17.57 -8.23 -4.32
N ARG A 135 -16.51 -8.98 -4.09
CA ARG A 135 -16.18 -10.16 -4.87
C ARG A 135 -16.73 -11.38 -4.14
N GLU A 136 -17.74 -11.99 -4.73
CA GLU A 136 -18.43 -13.15 -4.17
C GLU A 136 -17.47 -14.26 -3.70
N GLY A 137 -17.73 -14.80 -2.51
CA GLY A 137 -16.95 -15.87 -1.90
C GLY A 137 -15.55 -15.44 -1.45
N ARG A 138 -15.34 -14.15 -1.17
CA ARG A 138 -14.10 -13.58 -0.61
C ARG A 138 -14.42 -12.82 0.67
N PHE A 139 -13.42 -12.23 1.30
CA PHE A 139 -13.63 -11.30 2.41
C PHE A 139 -14.36 -10.04 1.92
N ASP A 140 -15.11 -9.39 2.80
CA ASP A 140 -16.00 -8.26 2.46
C ASP A 140 -15.21 -7.05 1.94
N GLU A 141 -13.94 -6.92 2.32
CA GLU A 141 -13.01 -5.88 1.85
C GLU A 141 -12.53 -6.11 0.40
N MET A 142 -12.76 -7.32 -0.15
CA MET A 142 -12.31 -7.68 -1.48
C MET A 142 -13.31 -7.26 -2.54
N HIS A 143 -12.94 -6.25 -3.32
CA HIS A 143 -13.81 -5.69 -4.33
C HIS A 143 -13.26 -5.83 -5.75
N GLY A 144 -14.16 -5.98 -6.71
CA GLY A 144 -13.86 -5.86 -8.13
C GLY A 144 -13.00 -6.97 -8.74
N PRO A 145 -12.41 -6.68 -9.93
CA PRO A 145 -11.61 -7.66 -10.65
C PRO A 145 -10.26 -7.91 -9.95
N PRO A 146 -9.56 -9.01 -10.26
CA PRO A 146 -8.27 -9.30 -9.62
C PRO A 146 -7.27 -8.14 -9.71
N LEU A 147 -6.49 -7.90 -8.66
CA LEU A 147 -5.59 -6.74 -8.53
C LEU A 147 -4.70 -6.53 -9.76
N ALA A 148 -4.16 -7.61 -10.33
CA ALA A 148 -3.33 -7.53 -11.53
C ALA A 148 -4.03 -6.85 -12.74
N ARG A 149 -5.35 -7.01 -12.86
CA ARG A 149 -6.15 -6.36 -13.92
C ARG A 149 -6.34 -4.88 -13.64
N MET A 150 -6.54 -4.51 -12.37
CA MET A 150 -6.64 -3.10 -11.96
C MET A 150 -5.31 -2.38 -12.17
N VAL A 151 -4.19 -2.97 -11.74
CA VAL A 151 -2.84 -2.43 -11.98
C VAL A 151 -2.55 -2.27 -13.46
N GLU A 152 -2.85 -3.28 -14.27
CA GLU A 152 -2.63 -3.20 -15.72
C GLU A 152 -3.49 -2.11 -16.39
N ALA A 153 -4.72 -1.90 -15.92
CA ALA A 153 -5.59 -0.84 -16.41
C ALA A 153 -5.13 0.55 -15.95
N ALA A 154 -4.73 0.69 -14.69
CA ALA A 154 -4.20 1.94 -14.12
C ALA A 154 -2.92 2.38 -14.84
N ILE A 155 -1.93 1.48 -15.00
CA ILE A 155 -0.70 1.75 -15.75
C ILE A 155 -1.04 2.20 -17.18
N ARG A 156 -1.92 1.48 -17.89
CA ARG A 156 -2.34 1.87 -19.25
C ARG A 156 -3.02 3.24 -19.31
N ARG A 157 -3.79 3.61 -18.29
CA ARG A 157 -4.46 4.92 -18.21
C ARG A 157 -3.45 6.02 -17.94
N LEU A 158 -2.59 5.84 -16.94
CA LEU A 158 -1.62 6.83 -16.47
C LEU A 158 -0.52 7.06 -17.51
N HIS A 159 0.02 5.99 -18.11
CA HIS A 159 1.08 6.09 -19.12
C HIS A 159 0.65 6.84 -20.40
N ARG A 160 -0.65 6.84 -20.73
CA ARG A 160 -1.20 7.59 -21.87
C ARG A 160 -1.43 9.08 -21.57
N GLN A 161 -1.23 9.54 -20.34
CA GLN A 161 -1.42 10.95 -20.00
C GLN A 161 -0.27 11.81 -20.56
N PRO A 162 -0.54 13.05 -20.98
CA PRO A 162 0.50 13.99 -21.41
C PRO A 162 1.59 14.18 -20.34
N GLY A 163 2.85 14.34 -20.75
CA GLY A 163 3.96 14.60 -19.85
C GLY A 163 4.61 13.37 -19.19
N GLY A 164 4.27 12.15 -19.62
CA GLY A 164 5.20 11.01 -19.65
C GLY A 164 5.58 10.29 -18.34
N GLY A 165 5.01 10.65 -17.19
CA GLY A 165 5.32 10.02 -15.90
C GLY A 165 4.08 9.76 -15.03
N PHE A 166 4.19 8.84 -14.07
CA PHE A 166 3.13 8.57 -13.11
C PHE A 166 3.70 8.04 -11.79
N PHE A 167 2.92 8.18 -10.72
CA PHE A 167 3.09 7.50 -9.46
C PHE A 167 1.85 6.65 -9.20
N LEU A 168 2.04 5.38 -8.81
CA LEU A 168 0.95 4.43 -8.60
C LEU A 168 1.21 3.63 -7.33
N VAL A 169 0.23 3.64 -6.43
CA VAL A 169 0.16 2.73 -5.29
C VAL A 169 -0.87 1.65 -5.60
N ALA A 170 -0.54 0.40 -5.31
CA ALA A 170 -1.44 -0.72 -5.46
C ALA A 170 -1.32 -1.62 -4.23
N GLU A 171 -2.47 -1.99 -3.66
CA GLU A 171 -2.58 -2.68 -2.39
C GLU A 171 -3.35 -3.99 -2.55
N GLN A 172 -2.99 -4.98 -1.73
CA GLN A 172 -3.73 -6.23 -1.58
C GLN A 172 -4.11 -6.44 -0.11
N GLU A 173 -5.24 -5.83 0.27
CA GLU A 173 -5.83 -5.91 1.61
C GLU A 173 -6.11 -7.36 2.05
N GLY A 174 -6.40 -8.27 1.11
CA GLY A 174 -6.73 -9.66 1.44
C GLY A 174 -5.58 -10.42 2.12
N THR A 175 -4.34 -9.95 2.00
CA THR A 175 -3.22 -10.56 2.75
C THR A 175 -3.34 -10.32 4.25
N ASP A 176 -3.83 -9.16 4.66
CA ASP A 176 -4.04 -8.80 6.05
C ASP A 176 -5.28 -9.50 6.61
N ALA A 177 -6.42 -9.38 5.93
CA ALA A 177 -7.67 -10.06 6.30
C ALA A 177 -7.50 -11.59 6.45
N ALA A 178 -6.75 -12.23 5.53
CA ALA A 178 -6.45 -13.66 5.64
C ALA A 178 -5.53 -13.99 6.81
N GLY A 179 -4.60 -13.09 7.14
CA GLY A 179 -3.73 -13.20 8.29
C GLY A 179 -4.50 -13.09 9.60
N HIS A 180 -5.38 -12.09 9.73
CA HIS A 180 -6.29 -11.97 10.87
C HIS A 180 -7.19 -13.19 11.04
N ALA A 181 -7.67 -13.78 9.95
CA ALA A 181 -8.51 -14.97 9.99
C ALA A 181 -7.73 -16.28 10.15
N ASN A 182 -6.39 -16.25 10.15
CA ASN A 182 -5.52 -17.44 10.14
C ASN A 182 -5.85 -18.43 9.00
N ARG A 183 -6.28 -17.92 7.83
CA ARG A 183 -6.73 -18.72 6.67
C ARG A 183 -5.60 -18.88 5.66
N LEU A 184 -4.89 -20.01 5.72
CA LEU A 184 -3.72 -20.29 4.88
C LEU A 184 -4.04 -20.30 3.38
N ASP A 185 -5.16 -20.89 2.97
CA ASP A 185 -5.52 -20.95 1.54
C ASP A 185 -5.83 -19.56 0.96
N ASP A 186 -6.47 -18.70 1.75
CA ASP A 186 -6.72 -17.32 1.37
C ASP A 186 -5.45 -16.50 1.40
N THR A 187 -4.57 -16.71 2.38
CA THR A 187 -3.23 -16.13 2.41
C THR A 187 -2.46 -16.45 1.13
N ARG A 188 -2.43 -17.73 0.74
CA ARG A 188 -1.84 -18.19 -0.53
C ARG A 188 -2.49 -17.54 -1.74
N ARG A 189 -3.82 -17.39 -1.75
CA ARG A 189 -4.56 -16.74 -2.83
C ARG A 189 -4.16 -15.28 -2.99
N TYR A 190 -4.20 -14.49 -1.91
CA TYR A 190 -3.99 -13.05 -1.96
C TYR A 190 -2.52 -12.67 -2.18
N VAL A 191 -1.57 -13.41 -1.60
CA VAL A 191 -0.14 -13.22 -1.94
C VAL A 191 0.11 -13.52 -3.41
N ARG A 192 -0.49 -14.57 -3.99
CA ARG A 192 -0.39 -14.85 -5.44
C ARG A 192 -1.10 -13.79 -6.29
N GLU A 193 -2.18 -13.19 -5.79
CA GLU A 193 -2.88 -12.12 -6.48
C GLU A 193 -2.02 -10.84 -6.52
N LEU A 194 -1.35 -10.49 -5.40
CA LEU A 194 -0.34 -9.45 -5.35
C LEU A 194 0.84 -9.76 -6.28
N ASP A 195 1.36 -10.99 -6.25
CA ASP A 195 2.47 -11.41 -7.13
C ASP A 195 2.17 -11.22 -8.61
N ARG A 196 0.96 -11.57 -9.04
CA ARG A 196 0.52 -11.34 -10.42
C ARG A 196 0.44 -9.85 -10.76
N ALA A 197 0.08 -8.99 -9.81
CA ALA A 197 0.07 -7.55 -10.01
C ALA A 197 1.50 -7.00 -10.14
N VAL A 198 2.42 -7.46 -9.28
CA VAL A 198 3.86 -7.17 -9.37
C VAL A 198 4.42 -7.63 -10.71
N GLU A 199 4.06 -8.82 -11.18
CA GLU A 199 4.48 -9.32 -12.50
C GLU A 199 4.03 -8.39 -13.64
N ARG A 200 2.82 -7.81 -13.57
CA ARG A 200 2.37 -6.82 -14.56
C ARG A 200 3.17 -5.52 -14.49
N ALA A 201 3.46 -5.03 -13.28
CA ALA A 201 4.27 -3.84 -13.07
C ALA A 201 5.70 -4.02 -13.58
N ILE A 202 6.38 -5.13 -13.22
CA ILE A 202 7.73 -5.44 -13.68
C ILE A 202 7.78 -5.58 -15.21
N ARG A 203 6.82 -6.28 -15.83
CA ARG A 203 6.76 -6.40 -17.30
C ARG A 203 6.61 -5.05 -17.98
N PHE A 204 5.83 -4.13 -17.40
CA PHE A 204 5.76 -2.75 -17.91
C PHE A 204 7.09 -2.03 -17.72
N ALA A 205 7.67 -2.09 -16.52
CA ALA A 205 8.93 -1.43 -16.19
C ALA A 205 10.09 -1.88 -17.08
N ALA A 206 10.19 -3.17 -17.36
CA ALA A 206 11.20 -3.74 -18.25
C ALA A 206 11.08 -3.22 -19.70
N ARG A 207 9.86 -2.95 -20.19
CA ARG A 207 9.63 -2.37 -21.52
C ARG A 207 9.81 -0.86 -21.55
N ALA A 208 9.40 -0.16 -20.49
CA ALA A 208 9.48 1.29 -20.40
C ALA A 208 10.91 1.77 -20.13
N GLY A 209 11.73 0.99 -19.40
CA GLY A 209 13.12 1.30 -19.07
C GLY A 209 13.30 2.39 -18.00
N SER A 210 12.27 3.18 -17.72
CA SER A 210 12.30 4.34 -16.82
C SER A 210 11.36 4.22 -15.61
N THR A 211 10.97 2.99 -15.23
CA THR A 211 10.01 2.75 -14.14
C THR A 211 10.65 1.97 -13.00
N LEU A 212 10.58 2.53 -11.80
CA LEU A 212 10.88 1.85 -10.54
C LEU A 212 9.62 1.13 -10.03
N VAL A 213 9.79 -0.13 -9.61
CA VAL A 213 8.76 -0.91 -8.90
C VAL A 213 9.32 -1.26 -7.52
N VAL A 214 8.61 -0.88 -6.46
CA VAL A 214 8.93 -1.21 -5.07
C VAL A 214 7.77 -2.01 -4.48
N VAL A 215 8.09 -3.10 -3.76
CA VAL A 215 7.12 -3.97 -3.11
C VAL A 215 7.49 -4.12 -1.64
N THR A 216 6.53 -3.84 -0.75
CA THR A 216 6.67 -4.02 0.69
C THR A 216 5.30 -4.23 1.34
N ALA A 217 5.22 -4.19 2.67
CA ALA A 217 3.97 -4.23 3.44
C ALA A 217 4.00 -3.21 4.57
N ASP A 218 2.85 -2.70 4.96
CA ASP A 218 2.66 -1.83 6.12
C ASP A 218 2.98 -2.52 7.47
N HIS A 219 2.68 -3.81 7.60
CA HIS A 219 3.08 -4.68 8.72
C HIS A 219 2.95 -6.18 8.40
N ASP A 220 3.35 -7.02 9.36
CA ASP A 220 3.06 -8.45 9.40
C ASP A 220 1.78 -8.74 10.21
N THR A 221 1.10 -9.86 9.89
CA THR A 221 -0.22 -10.20 10.45
C THR A 221 -0.35 -11.70 10.71
N GLY A 222 -0.85 -12.05 11.90
CA GLY A 222 -1.11 -13.40 12.39
C GLY A 222 0.15 -14.17 12.86
N GLY A 223 1.35 -13.71 12.48
CA GLY A 223 2.62 -14.38 12.79
C GLY A 223 2.69 -15.80 12.22
N LEU A 224 2.29 -15.94 10.95
CA LEU A 224 2.36 -17.20 10.19
C LEU A 224 3.78 -17.74 10.13
N HIS A 225 4.00 -19.03 10.36
CA HIS A 225 5.26 -19.73 10.15
C HIS A 225 5.02 -21.14 9.60
N ILE A 226 5.83 -21.58 8.64
CA ILE A 226 5.96 -23.01 8.34
C ILE A 226 6.86 -23.63 9.41
N THR A 227 6.40 -24.70 10.05
CA THR A 227 7.19 -25.44 11.03
C THR A 227 7.66 -26.80 10.49
N GLU A 228 7.02 -27.32 9.45
CA GLU A 228 7.37 -28.59 8.81
C GLU A 228 7.02 -28.57 7.32
N GLY A 229 7.72 -29.35 6.49
CA GLY A 229 7.37 -29.51 5.08
C GLY A 229 8.10 -30.67 4.41
N LYS A 230 7.47 -31.26 3.38
CA LYS A 230 8.03 -32.34 2.56
C LYS A 230 7.75 -32.09 1.07
N TYR A 231 8.81 -31.88 0.29
CA TYR A 231 8.67 -31.62 -1.16
C TYR A 231 8.02 -32.79 -1.89
N GLU A 232 8.30 -34.02 -1.48
CA GLU A 232 7.81 -35.26 -2.10
C GLU A 232 6.28 -35.36 -2.05
N THR A 233 5.68 -34.83 -0.97
CA THR A 233 4.23 -34.86 -0.77
C THR A 233 3.55 -33.53 -1.08
N GLY A 234 4.33 -32.46 -1.29
CA GLY A 234 3.82 -31.10 -1.49
C GLY A 234 3.06 -30.55 -0.28
N ARG A 235 3.34 -31.05 0.94
CA ARG A 235 2.65 -30.66 2.18
C ARG A 235 3.55 -29.85 3.08
N VAL A 236 2.97 -28.85 3.74
CA VAL A 236 3.60 -28.05 4.79
C VAL A 236 2.67 -28.00 6.00
N THR A 237 3.26 -27.90 7.19
CA THR A 237 2.56 -27.57 8.43
C THR A 237 2.80 -26.10 8.72
N ALA A 238 1.73 -25.32 8.73
CA ALA A 238 1.77 -23.89 9.06
C ALA A 238 1.16 -23.64 10.45
N ARG A 239 1.76 -22.73 11.21
CA ARG A 239 1.31 -22.29 12.54
C ARG A 239 1.18 -20.78 12.57
N TRP A 240 0.25 -20.30 13.39
CA TRP A 240 -0.01 -18.88 13.63
C TRP A 240 0.24 -18.59 15.10
N THR A 241 0.77 -17.42 15.43
CA THR A 241 1.06 -17.05 16.82
C THR A 241 -0.05 -16.24 17.46
N ASN A 242 -0.82 -15.48 16.67
CA ASN A 242 -1.95 -14.69 17.15
C ASN A 242 -2.96 -14.44 16.01
N PHE A 243 -3.93 -13.55 16.24
CA PHE A 243 -4.88 -13.07 15.24
C PHE A 243 -4.67 -11.58 14.95
N GLY A 244 -3.54 -10.99 15.34
CA GLY A 244 -3.28 -9.56 15.26
C GLY A 244 -2.04 -9.24 14.42
N HIS A 245 -1.66 -7.97 14.38
CA HIS A 245 -0.39 -7.60 13.75
C HIS A 245 0.79 -8.06 14.61
N THR A 246 1.97 -8.17 14.00
CA THR A 246 3.22 -8.45 14.70
C THR A 246 4.28 -7.40 14.41
N ALA A 247 5.31 -7.35 15.25
CA ALA A 247 6.47 -6.46 15.07
C ALA A 247 7.53 -7.06 14.12
N ALA A 248 7.24 -8.17 13.44
CA ALA A 248 8.16 -8.77 12.49
C ALA A 248 8.45 -7.77 11.35
N TRP A 249 9.72 -7.70 10.96
CA TRP A 249 10.10 -6.87 9.82
C TRP A 249 9.51 -7.45 8.53
N VAL A 250 9.13 -6.55 7.64
CA VAL A 250 8.46 -6.87 6.39
C VAL A 250 9.45 -6.83 5.22
N PRO A 251 9.24 -7.59 4.14
CA PRO A 251 10.15 -7.60 3.01
C PRO A 251 10.15 -6.25 2.27
N LEU A 252 11.30 -5.88 1.71
CA LEU A 252 11.45 -4.79 0.74
C LEU A 252 12.07 -5.38 -0.53
N MET A 253 11.41 -5.21 -1.66
CA MET A 253 11.91 -5.70 -2.95
C MET A 253 11.79 -4.60 -4.00
N ALA A 254 12.81 -4.41 -4.84
CA ALA A 254 12.84 -3.34 -5.83
C ALA A 254 13.41 -3.76 -7.20
N TYR A 255 12.86 -3.18 -8.27
CA TYR A 255 13.24 -3.43 -9.66
C TYR A 255 13.18 -2.13 -10.46
N GLY A 256 14.14 -1.93 -11.37
CA GLY A 256 14.21 -0.76 -12.25
C GLY A 256 15.21 0.31 -11.79
N PRO A 257 15.25 1.47 -12.45
CA PRO A 257 16.19 2.55 -12.13
C PRO A 257 16.08 3.00 -10.67
N GLY A 258 17.21 3.08 -9.97
CA GLY A 258 17.27 3.49 -8.56
C GLY A 258 16.94 2.38 -7.55
N ALA A 259 16.62 1.15 -7.99
CA ALA A 259 16.26 0.04 -7.11
C ALA A 259 17.33 -0.26 -6.03
N GLN A 260 18.61 -0.06 -6.32
CA GLN A 260 19.71 -0.26 -5.37
C GLN A 260 19.59 0.61 -4.09
N GLN A 261 18.79 1.67 -4.14
CA GLN A 261 18.48 2.51 -2.97
C GLN A 261 17.50 1.85 -1.99
N PHE A 262 17.00 0.65 -2.28
CA PHE A 262 16.01 -0.07 -1.45
C PHE A 262 16.59 -1.37 -0.87
N THR A 263 17.88 -1.39 -0.56
CA THR A 263 18.55 -2.50 0.15
C THR A 263 18.77 -2.21 1.63
N GLY A 264 19.18 -3.23 2.39
CA GLY A 264 19.43 -3.15 3.83
C GLY A 264 18.15 -3.17 4.68
N ILE A 265 18.29 -2.86 5.96
CA ILE A 265 17.17 -2.68 6.89
C ILE A 265 16.83 -1.18 6.92
N ARG A 266 15.57 -0.82 6.69
CA ARG A 266 15.10 0.57 6.60
C ARG A 266 13.95 0.87 7.54
N GLU A 267 13.77 2.13 7.88
CA GLU A 267 12.51 2.58 8.45
C GLU A 267 11.48 2.77 7.34
N ASN A 268 10.21 2.48 7.62
CA ASN A 268 9.12 2.74 6.66
C ASN A 268 9.02 4.22 6.24
N THR A 269 9.54 5.15 7.05
CA THR A 269 9.66 6.57 6.73
C THR A 269 10.71 6.89 5.66
N ASP A 270 11.71 6.02 5.47
CA ASP A 270 12.78 6.26 4.50
C ASP A 270 12.32 6.03 3.05
N LEU A 271 11.30 5.19 2.87
CA LEU A 271 10.78 4.79 1.56
C LEU A 271 10.28 6.00 0.75
N PRO A 272 9.35 6.83 1.25
CA PRO A 272 8.87 7.98 0.49
C PRO A 272 9.96 9.03 0.28
N VAL A 273 10.88 9.23 1.24
CA VAL A 273 12.02 10.14 1.06
C VAL A 273 12.94 9.67 -0.07
N THR A 274 13.21 8.37 -0.14
CA THR A 274 14.02 7.77 -1.20
C THR A 274 13.34 7.90 -2.56
N MET A 275 12.04 7.60 -2.64
CA MET A 275 11.25 7.75 -3.85
C MET A 275 11.20 9.22 -4.31
N ALA A 276 10.99 10.16 -3.39
CA ALA A 276 10.94 11.59 -3.70
C ALA A 276 12.26 12.10 -4.28
N ARG A 277 13.42 11.67 -3.74
CA ARG A 277 14.74 11.99 -4.30
C ARG A 277 14.91 11.45 -5.73
N LEU A 278 14.48 10.22 -5.98
CA LEU A 278 14.57 9.61 -7.33
C LEU A 278 13.64 10.28 -8.35
N LEU A 279 12.51 10.83 -7.88
CA LEU A 279 11.52 11.52 -8.70
C LEU A 279 11.76 13.04 -8.80
N GLY A 280 12.73 13.60 -8.06
CA GLY A 280 12.98 15.05 -8.02
C GLY A 280 11.85 15.86 -7.38
N LEU A 281 11.17 15.30 -6.37
CA LEU A 281 10.04 15.94 -5.69
C LEU A 281 10.51 16.85 -4.55
N GLU A 282 11.09 18.00 -4.90
CA GLU A 282 11.69 18.94 -3.93
C GLU A 282 10.69 19.46 -2.89
N ASP A 283 9.42 19.68 -3.26
CA ASP A 283 8.39 20.12 -2.32
C ASP A 283 8.16 19.12 -1.17
N PHE A 284 8.32 17.83 -1.45
CA PHE A 284 8.25 16.77 -0.44
C PHE A 284 9.49 16.77 0.45
N LEU A 285 10.68 16.97 -0.13
CA LEU A 285 11.96 16.93 0.56
C LEU A 285 12.21 18.17 1.44
N GLY A 286 11.71 19.34 1.02
CA GLY A 286 11.85 20.61 1.73
C GLY A 286 10.96 20.74 2.97
N GLY A 287 10.26 19.68 3.38
CA GLY A 287 9.39 19.68 4.55
C GLY A 287 7.96 20.21 4.31
N GLY A 288 7.60 20.51 3.05
CA GLY A 288 6.26 20.89 2.61
C GLY A 288 5.72 22.20 3.19
N ARG A 289 5.31 23.13 2.33
CA ARG A 289 4.40 24.23 2.73
C ARG A 289 3.21 23.62 3.48
N GLN A 290 2.98 24.08 4.71
CA GLN A 290 1.73 23.81 5.43
C GLN A 290 0.57 24.29 4.57
N THR A 291 -0.20 23.37 3.99
CA THR A 291 -1.48 23.71 3.38
C THR A 291 -2.43 24.04 4.51
N THR A 292 -2.63 25.33 4.78
CA THR A 292 -3.65 25.80 5.71
C THR A 292 -5.02 25.49 5.10
N VAL A 293 -5.61 24.35 5.45
CA VAL A 293 -7.05 24.16 5.35
C VAL A 293 -7.66 24.81 6.60
N ALA A 294 -8.62 25.70 6.41
CA ALA A 294 -9.21 26.49 7.49
C ALA A 294 -9.75 25.58 8.63
N PRO A 295 -9.48 25.90 9.91
CA PRO A 295 -9.82 25.02 11.01
C PRO A 295 -11.33 25.04 11.25
N GLY A 296 -11.95 23.87 11.09
CA GLY A 296 -13.39 23.68 11.24
C GLY A 296 -13.74 22.34 11.88
N ALA A 297 -13.07 21.94 12.97
CA ALA A 297 -13.59 20.97 13.94
C ALA A 297 -12.75 21.03 15.23
N ARG A 298 -13.42 21.24 16.37
CA ARG A 298 -12.80 21.15 17.70
C ARG A 298 -12.52 19.67 18.01
N ALA A 299 -11.28 19.38 18.41
CA ALA A 299 -10.92 18.09 19.00
C ALA A 299 -11.65 17.88 20.34
N PRO A 300 -12.06 16.65 20.69
CA PRO A 300 -12.51 16.34 22.05
C PRO A 300 -11.32 16.46 23.00
N GLN A 301 -11.50 17.24 24.06
CA GLN A 301 -10.50 17.40 25.11
C GLN A 301 -10.42 16.13 25.96
N GLY A 302 -9.19 15.71 26.24
CA GLY A 302 -8.84 15.02 27.48
C GLY A 302 -8.37 13.59 27.28
N HIS A 303 -7.05 13.40 27.20
CA HIS A 303 -6.37 12.32 27.91
C HIS A 303 -4.97 12.79 28.34
N ASP A 304 -4.67 12.49 29.61
CA ASP A 304 -3.46 12.82 30.37
C ASP A 304 -2.20 12.35 29.63
N THR A 305 -1.43 13.31 29.09
CA THR A 305 -0.13 13.07 28.44
C THR A 305 0.99 13.16 29.47
N ARG A 306 1.00 12.23 30.43
CA ARG A 306 2.23 11.96 31.18
C ARG A 306 3.07 10.93 30.41
N PRO A 307 4.36 11.21 30.16
CA PRO A 307 5.24 10.24 29.54
C PRO A 307 5.36 9.03 30.46
N VAL A 308 4.93 7.86 29.97
CA VAL A 308 5.29 6.59 30.61
C VAL A 308 6.77 6.39 30.38
N ALA A 309 7.58 6.74 31.37
CA ALA A 309 8.97 6.35 31.42
C ALA A 309 9.03 4.81 31.37
N CYS A 310 9.62 4.26 30.32
CA CYS A 310 10.00 2.84 30.32
C CYS A 310 11.04 2.64 31.42
N ALA A 311 10.62 2.05 32.54
CA ALA A 311 11.56 1.46 33.48
C ALA A 311 12.33 0.36 32.73
N PRO A 312 13.65 0.20 32.94
CA PRO A 312 14.41 -0.89 32.36
C PRO A 312 13.93 -2.20 33.01
N GLY A 313 12.97 -2.86 32.35
CA GLY A 313 12.44 -4.16 32.76
C GLY A 313 13.41 -5.27 32.38
N ASP A 314 13.81 -6.03 33.38
CA ASP A 314 14.67 -7.21 33.32
C ASP A 314 14.07 -8.27 32.36
N TRP A 315 14.73 -8.49 31.21
CA TRP A 315 14.32 -9.47 30.20
C TRP A 315 14.69 -10.89 30.65
N ARG A 316 14.02 -11.39 31.68
CA ARG A 316 14.00 -12.81 32.02
C ARG A 316 12.62 -13.22 32.53
N ARG A 317 11.84 -13.85 31.65
CA ARG A 317 11.10 -15.09 31.88
C ARG A 317 10.45 -15.56 30.58
#